data_AF-A0AAV6RMG3-F1
#
_entry.id   AF-A0AAV6RMG3-F1
#
_cell.length_a   1.000
_cell.length_b   1.000
_cell.length_c   1.000
_cell.angle_alpha   90.00
_cell.angle_beta   90.00
_cell.angle_gamma   90.00
#
_symmetry.space_group_name_H-M   'P 1'
#
loop_
_entity.id
_entity.type
_entity.pdbx_description
1 polymer ?
#
loop_
_entity_poly.entity_id
_entity_poly.type
_entity_poly.pdbx_seq_one_letter_code
_entity_poly.pdbx_strand_id
1 'polypeptide(L)'
;MIIRKESELVYIARTQELEQQQPGVEGELRRLLEKPDHLKSRDERRQETLLMQRLVEIVNGRNAIVEGLDEDRLREVEEDQQLNEMMKNLGVKKAKSKRKSSISKLFRRRSKRRVE
;
A
#
# COMPACT_ATOMS: atom_id res chain seq x y z
N MET A 1 -9.59 -2.08 3.52
CA MET A 1 -8.75 -3.10 4.19
C MET A 1 -8.59 -4.37 3.35
N ILE A 2 -9.66 -5.05 2.90
CA ILE A 2 -9.54 -6.30 2.10
C ILE A 2 -8.73 -6.08 0.81
N ILE A 3 -9.06 -5.04 0.03
CA ILE A 3 -8.34 -4.72 -1.22
C ILE A 3 -6.86 -4.41 -0.97
N ARG A 4 -6.54 -3.68 0.11
CA ARG A 4 -5.15 -3.39 0.53
C ARG A 4 -4.35 -4.68 0.74
N LYS A 5 -4.97 -5.65 1.46
CA LYS A 5 -4.39 -6.98 1.71
C LYS A 5 -4.19 -7.80 0.44
N GLU A 6 -5.14 -7.72 -0.50
CA GLU A 6 -5.05 -8.40 -1.79
C GLU A 6 -3.88 -7.86 -2.62
N SER A 7 -3.72 -6.54 -2.69
CA SER A 7 -2.58 -5.91 -3.36
C SER A 7 -1.24 -6.32 -2.75
N GLU A 8 -1.11 -6.33 -1.42
CA GLU A 8 0.09 -6.84 -0.72
C GLU A 8 0.45 -8.27 -1.16
N LEU A 9 -0.54 -9.15 -1.24
CA LEU A 9 -0.32 -10.54 -1.65
C LEU A 9 0.16 -10.67 -3.09
N VAL A 10 -0.35 -9.83 -4.00
CA VAL A 10 0.11 -9.79 -5.39
C VAL A 10 1.59 -9.36 -5.47
N TYR A 11 1.99 -8.35 -4.72
CA TYR A 11 3.39 -7.91 -4.66
C TYR A 11 4.32 -8.99 -4.08
N ILE A 12 3.88 -9.69 -3.03
CA ILE A 12 4.62 -10.81 -2.44
C ILE A 12 4.80 -11.94 -3.47
N ALA A 13 3.73 -12.36 -4.14
CA ALA A 13 3.79 -13.41 -5.15
C ALA A 13 4.78 -13.05 -6.28
N ARG A 14 4.72 -11.80 -6.77
CA ARG A 14 5.64 -11.32 -7.81
C ARG A 14 7.09 -11.26 -7.33
N THR A 15 7.33 -10.87 -6.08
CA THR A 15 8.68 -10.89 -5.49
C THR A 15 9.22 -12.33 -5.43
N GLN A 16 8.40 -13.29 -4.99
CA GLN A 16 8.78 -14.70 -4.95
C GLN A 16 9.12 -15.25 -6.35
N GLU A 17 8.36 -14.89 -7.38
CA GLU A 17 8.66 -15.29 -8.76
C GLU A 17 10.02 -14.78 -9.23
N LEU A 18 10.37 -13.54 -8.89
CA LEU A 18 11.67 -12.93 -9.22
C LEU A 18 12.81 -13.61 -8.44
N GLU A 19 12.60 -13.87 -7.16
CA GLU A 19 13.56 -14.56 -6.29
C GLU A 19 13.79 -16.02 -6.71
N GLN A 20 12.76 -16.70 -7.23
CA GLN A 20 12.89 -18.07 -7.76
C GLN A 20 13.72 -18.12 -9.06
N GLN A 21 13.67 -17.07 -9.88
CA GLN A 21 14.44 -17.00 -11.12
C GLN A 21 15.93 -16.71 -10.88
N GLN A 22 16.25 -15.91 -9.85
CA GLN A 22 17.60 -15.42 -9.59
C GLN A 22 18.66 -16.53 -9.46
N PRO A 23 18.47 -17.63 -8.69
CA PRO A 23 19.48 -18.68 -8.55
C PRO A 23 19.85 -19.37 -9.86
N GLY A 24 18.88 -19.53 -10.77
CA GLY A 24 19.13 -20.12 -12.09
C GLY A 24 20.06 -19.24 -12.93
N VAL A 25 19.75 -17.94 -12.99
CA VAL A 25 20.54 -16.94 -13.71
C VAL A 25 21.94 -16.82 -13.12
N GLU A 26 22.04 -16.70 -11.79
CA GLU A 26 23.33 -16.60 -11.10
C GLU A 26 24.18 -17.86 -11.24
N GLY A 27 23.57 -19.05 -11.17
CA GLY A 27 24.27 -20.32 -11.33
C GLY A 27 24.83 -20.51 -12.74
N GLU A 28 24.12 -20.06 -13.77
CA GLU A 28 24.63 -20.06 -15.15
C GLU A 28 25.73 -19.02 -15.35
N LEU A 29 25.52 -17.80 -14.84
CA LEU A 29 26.51 -16.73 -14.91
C LEU A 29 27.82 -17.13 -14.20
N ARG A 30 27.74 -17.74 -13.02
CA ARG A 30 28.91 -18.21 -12.28
C ARG A 30 29.72 -19.24 -13.07
N ARG A 31 29.05 -20.20 -13.73
CA ARG A 31 29.71 -21.19 -14.59
C ARG A 31 30.47 -20.55 -15.75
N LEU A 32 29.92 -19.50 -16.37
CA LEU A 32 30.61 -18.76 -17.42
C LEU A 32 31.78 -17.95 -16.87
N LEU A 33 31.62 -17.32 -15.71
CA LEU A 33 32.66 -16.52 -15.05
C LEU A 33 33.86 -17.35 -14.55
N GLU A 34 33.67 -18.64 -14.24
CA GLU A 34 34.76 -19.56 -13.89
C GLU A 34 35.73 -19.81 -15.04
N LYS A 35 35.29 -19.62 -16.29
CA LYS A 35 36.14 -19.75 -17.48
C LYS A 35 36.93 -18.45 -17.70
N PRO A 36 38.26 -18.49 -17.90
CA PRO A 36 39.02 -17.29 -18.25
C PRO A 36 38.55 -16.64 -19.57
N ASP A 37 38.49 -15.31 -19.62
CA ASP A 37 37.92 -14.56 -20.76
C ASP A 37 38.56 -14.87 -22.12
N HIS A 38 39.87 -15.11 -22.14
CA HIS A 38 40.60 -15.45 -23.35
C HIS A 38 40.24 -16.84 -23.91
N LEU A 39 39.65 -17.72 -23.08
CA LEU A 39 39.15 -19.03 -23.46
C LEU A 39 37.65 -19.02 -23.79
N LYS A 40 36.94 -17.91 -23.50
CA LYS A 40 35.51 -17.77 -23.82
C LYS A 40 35.29 -17.59 -25.31
N SER A 41 34.36 -18.35 -25.86
CA SER A 41 33.82 -18.16 -27.20
C SER A 41 33.03 -16.86 -27.28
N ARG A 42 32.77 -16.40 -28.52
CA ARG A 42 31.96 -15.19 -28.73
C ARG A 42 30.53 -15.34 -28.20
N ASP A 43 29.98 -16.55 -28.26
CA ASP A 43 28.62 -16.82 -27.80
C ASP A 43 28.55 -16.91 -26.28
N GLU A 44 29.56 -17.50 -25.63
CA GLU A 44 29.68 -17.49 -24.16
C GLU A 44 29.74 -16.06 -23.60
N ARG A 45 30.52 -15.17 -24.23
CA ARG A 45 30.57 -13.74 -23.83
C ARG A 45 29.24 -13.03 -24.01
N ARG A 46 28.49 -13.34 -25.08
CA ARG A 46 27.15 -12.78 -25.31
C ARG A 46 26.16 -13.28 -24.26
N GLN A 47 26.19 -14.56 -23.96
CA GLN A 47 25.35 -15.20 -22.95
C GLN A 47 25.62 -14.62 -21.56
N GLU A 48 26.90 -14.39 -21.21
CA GLU A 48 27.28 -13.71 -19.97
C GLU A 48 26.66 -12.32 -19.86
N THR A 49 26.78 -11.49 -20.91
CA THR A 49 26.15 -10.15 -20.93
C THR A 49 24.63 -10.23 -20.76
N LEU A 50 23.97 -11.18 -21.43
CA LEU A 50 22.52 -11.36 -21.33
C LEU A 50 22.09 -11.81 -19.93
N LEU A 51 22.85 -12.72 -19.31
CA LEU A 51 22.58 -13.18 -17.94
C LEU A 51 22.80 -12.06 -16.92
N MET A 52 23.85 -11.25 -17.09
CA MET A 52 24.08 -10.07 -16.26
C MET A 52 22.93 -9.07 -16.40
N GLN A 53 22.49 -8.79 -17.62
CA GLN A 53 21.35 -7.90 -17.87
C GLN A 53 20.09 -8.45 -17.20
N ARG A 54 19.83 -9.76 -17.34
CA ARG A 54 18.69 -10.42 -16.70
C ARG A 54 18.74 -10.33 -15.18
N LEU A 55 19.92 -10.49 -14.57
CA LEU A 55 20.08 -10.34 -13.12
C LEU A 55 19.75 -8.92 -12.66
N VAL A 56 20.21 -7.91 -13.40
CA VAL A 56 19.86 -6.50 -13.15
C VAL A 56 18.36 -6.26 -13.28
N GLU A 57 17.70 -6.83 -14.30
CA GLU A 57 16.25 -6.76 -14.46
C GLU A 57 15.50 -7.36 -13.27
N ILE A 58 15.96 -8.50 -12.74
CA ILE A 58 15.36 -9.14 -11.57
C ILE A 58 15.50 -8.25 -10.32
N VAL A 59 16.68 -7.69 -10.10
CA VAL A 59 16.93 -6.77 -8.97
C VAL A 59 16.05 -5.51 -9.11
N ASN A 60 16.03 -4.88 -10.29
CA ASN A 60 15.22 -3.70 -10.54
C ASN A 60 13.72 -4.01 -10.43
N GLY A 61 13.28 -5.19 -10.86
CA GLY A 61 11.89 -5.63 -10.73
C GLY A 61 11.45 -5.73 -9.27
N ARG A 62 12.33 -6.21 -8.37
CA ARG A 62 12.06 -6.22 -6.92
C ARG A 62 12.11 -4.81 -6.33
N ASN A 63 13.04 -3.97 -6.79
CA ASN A 63 13.10 -2.58 -6.34
C ASN A 63 11.80 -1.81 -6.69
N ALA A 64 11.28 -1.98 -7.89
CA ALA A 64 10.01 -1.39 -8.31
C ALA A 64 8.81 -1.86 -7.45
N ILE A 65 8.84 -3.09 -6.94
CA ILE A 65 7.82 -3.59 -6.00
C ILE A 65 7.92 -2.86 -4.65
N VAL A 66 9.14 -2.67 -4.13
CA VAL A 66 9.37 -1.94 -2.88
C VAL A 66 8.89 -0.50 -3.02
N GLU A 67 9.23 0.17 -4.11
CA GLU A 67 8.78 1.53 -4.42
C GLU A 67 7.24 1.61 -4.48
N GLY A 68 6.59 0.67 -5.17
CA GLY A 68 5.12 0.61 -5.23
C GLY A 68 4.46 0.40 -3.86
N LEU A 69 5.03 -0.46 -3.00
CA LEU A 69 4.53 -0.67 -1.63
C LEU A 69 4.69 0.58 -0.76
N ASP A 70 5.79 1.31 -0.91
CA ASP A 70 6.02 2.57 -0.19
C ASP A 70 5.03 3.66 -0.62
N GLU A 71 4.77 3.77 -1.93
CA GLU A 71 3.77 4.67 -2.48
C GLU A 71 2.35 4.33 -2.00
N ASP A 72 1.97 3.05 -2.03
CA ASP A 72 0.66 2.59 -1.55
C ASP A 72 0.50 2.90 -0.06
N ARG A 73 1.54 2.68 0.75
CA ARG A 73 1.53 3.01 2.19
C ARG A 73 1.28 4.49 2.45
N LEU A 74 1.91 5.39 1.68
CA LEU A 74 1.69 6.84 1.82
C LEU A 74 0.26 7.21 1.45
N ARG A 75 -0.23 6.68 0.31
CA ARG A 75 -1.59 6.93 -0.17
C ARG A 75 -2.64 6.50 0.84
N GLU A 76 -2.50 5.30 1.42
CA GLU A 76 -3.44 4.78 2.41
C GLU A 76 -3.51 5.65 3.67
N VAL A 77 -2.38 6.19 4.11
CA VAL A 77 -2.33 7.11 5.25
C VAL A 77 -3.08 8.41 4.93
N GLU A 78 -2.89 8.96 3.73
CA GLU A 78 -3.61 10.16 3.29
C GLU A 78 -5.13 9.92 3.18
N GLU A 79 -5.54 8.79 2.60
CA GLU A 79 -6.95 8.38 2.52
C GLU A 79 -7.59 8.26 3.90
N ASP A 80 -6.90 7.63 4.86
CA ASP A 80 -7.39 7.45 6.22
C ASP A 80 -7.49 8.78 6.97
N GLN A 81 -6.56 9.72 6.75
CA GLN A 81 -6.62 11.08 7.29
C GLN A 81 -7.83 11.84 6.75
N GLN A 82 -8.01 11.86 5.43
CA GLN A 82 -9.14 12.53 4.77
C GLN A 82 -10.47 11.95 5.23
N LEU A 83 -10.58 10.62 5.33
CA LEU A 83 -11.79 9.95 5.82
C LEU A 83 -12.11 10.36 7.26
N ASN A 84 -11.10 10.40 8.13
CA ASN A 84 -11.26 10.83 9.51
C ASN A 84 -11.71 12.29 9.64
N GLU A 85 -11.16 13.19 8.83
CA GLU A 85 -11.58 14.59 8.78
C GLU A 85 -13.02 14.74 8.30
N MET A 86 -13.39 14.04 7.23
CA MET A 86 -14.77 13.99 6.75
C MET A 86 -15.71 13.50 7.86
N MET A 87 -15.39 12.40 8.52
CA MET A 87 -16.20 11.83 9.61
C MET A 87 -16.37 12.81 10.78
N LYS A 88 -15.31 13.54 11.17
CA LYS A 88 -15.39 14.62 12.18
C LYS A 88 -16.31 15.75 11.71
N ASN A 89 -16.16 16.21 10.48
CA ASN A 89 -16.96 17.30 9.92
C ASN A 89 -18.45 16.93 9.77
N LEU A 90 -18.75 15.68 9.42
CA LEU A 90 -20.11 15.12 9.40
C LEU A 90 -20.69 14.94 10.82
N GLY A 91 -19.87 14.52 11.80
CA GLY A 91 -20.26 14.38 13.20
C GLY A 91 -20.62 15.71 13.90
N VAL A 92 -19.94 16.80 13.56
CA VAL A 92 -20.21 18.14 14.14
C VAL A 92 -21.55 18.73 13.63
N LYS A 93 -22.02 18.33 12.45
CA LYS A 93 -23.31 18.81 11.91
C LYS A 93 -24.55 18.28 12.64
N LYS A 94 -24.44 17.25 13.50
CA LYS A 94 -25.59 16.74 14.29
C LYS A 94 -25.80 17.42 15.66
N ALA A 95 -24.90 18.31 16.12
CA ALA A 95 -24.98 18.88 17.48
C ALA A 95 -25.38 20.37 17.55
N LYS A 96 -25.79 21.00 16.43
CA LYS A 96 -26.28 22.40 16.42
C LYS A 96 -27.79 22.48 16.14
N SER A 97 -28.56 21.62 16.79
CA SER A 97 -30.00 21.84 17.00
C SER A 97 -30.31 21.66 18.48
N LYS A 98 -29.77 22.57 19.32
CA LYS A 98 -30.44 22.90 20.59
C LYS A 98 -31.71 23.69 20.25
N ARG A 99 -32.70 23.05 19.61
CA ARG A 99 -34.09 23.54 19.68
C ARG A 99 -34.52 23.25 21.11
N LYS A 100 -34.32 24.25 21.98
CA LYS A 100 -34.88 24.29 23.34
C LYS A 100 -36.31 23.77 23.26
N SER A 101 -36.57 22.57 23.77
CA SER A 101 -37.87 21.94 23.66
C SER A 101 -38.90 22.87 24.32
N SER A 102 -39.90 23.25 23.52
CA SER A 102 -41.04 24.08 23.93
C SER A 102 -41.83 23.47 25.10
N ILE A 103 -41.56 22.20 25.42
CA ILE A 103 -42.13 21.42 26.50
C ILE A 103 -41.84 22.04 27.87
N SER A 104 -40.65 22.60 28.10
CA SER A 104 -40.31 23.27 29.38
C SER A 104 -41.19 24.51 29.67
N LYS A 105 -41.73 25.17 28.63
CA LYS A 105 -42.65 26.30 28.79
C LYS A 105 -44.09 25.86 29.10
N LEU A 106 -44.49 24.65 28.71
CA LEU A 106 -45.81 24.09 29.02
C LEU A 106 -45.93 23.70 30.51
N PHE A 107 -44.88 23.13 31.10
CA PHE A 107 -44.88 22.74 32.51
C PHE A 107 -44.90 23.94 33.46
N ARG A 108 -44.30 25.08 33.07
CA ARG A 108 -44.33 26.32 33.88
C ARG A 108 -45.72 26.98 33.90
N ARG A 109 -46.54 26.79 32.85
CA ARG A 109 -47.91 27.33 32.78
C ARG A 109 -48.92 26.54 33.59
N ARG A 110 -48.67 25.25 33.85
CA ARG A 110 -49.58 24.39 34.63
C ARG A 110 -49.41 24.56 36.15
N SER A 111 -48.21 24.92 36.61
CA SER A 111 -47.94 25.18 38.04
C SER A 111 -48.53 26.50 38.57
N LYS A 112 -48.98 27.42 37.71
CA LYS A 112 -49.57 28.72 38.12
C LYS A 112 -51.11 28.75 38.12
N ARG A 113 -51.78 27.62 37.89
CA ARG A 113 -53.27 27.53 37.83
C ARG A 113 -53.89 26.69 38.96
N ARG A 114 -53.23 26.58 40.11
CA ARG A 114 -53.85 26.02 41.32
C ARG A 114 -53.32 26.76 42.55
N VAL A 115 -54.01 27.83 42.95
CA VAL A 115 -54.33 28.18 44.33
C VAL A 115 -55.62 29.01 44.23
N GLU A 116 -56.66 28.61 44.96
CA GLU A 116 -57.89 29.39 45.21
C GLU A 116 -57.59 30.72 45.92
#